data_AF-A0A556C1G3-F1
#
_entry.id   AF-A0A556C1G3-F1
#
_cell.length_a   1.000
_cell.length_b   1.000
_cell.length_c   1.000
_cell.angle_alpha   90.00
_cell.angle_beta   90.00
_cell.angle_gamma   90.00
#
_symmetry.space_group_name_H-M   'P 1'
#
loop_
_entity.id
_entity.type
_entity.pdbx_description
1 polymer ?
#
loop_
_entity_poly.entity_id
_entity_poly.type
_entity_poly.pdbx_seq_one_letter_code
_entity_poly.pdbx_strand_id
1 'polypeptide(L)' 'MSHNPVHRKRRIWWLYVPIIVVATITYFLSFNHTLTLNGLGLLAMIVAFGGLAAIVKEGSTL' A
#
# COMPACT_ATOMS: atom_id res chain seq x y z
N MET A 1 14.56 5.43 -25.56
CA MET A 1 14.35 4.72 -24.27
C MET A 1 13.16 3.80 -24.46
N SER A 2 13.38 2.49 -24.59
CA SER A 2 12.26 1.55 -24.72
C SER A 2 11.44 1.62 -23.43
N HIS A 3 10.21 2.10 -23.55
CA HIS A 3 9.29 2.28 -22.45
C HIS A 3 8.74 0.90 -22.07
N ASN A 4 9.56 0.05 -21.43
CA ASN A 4 9.19 -1.34 -21.21
C ASN A 4 8.15 -1.38 -20.08
N PRO A 5 6.85 -1.58 -20.39
CA PRO A 5 5.77 -1.42 -19.40
C PRO A 5 5.92 -2.41 -18.23
N VAL A 6 6.57 -3.54 -18.48
CA VAL A 6 6.88 -4.59 -17.51
C VAL A 6 7.81 -4.09 -16.40
N HIS A 7 8.85 -3.31 -16.72
CA HIS A 7 9.78 -2.79 -15.70
C HIS A 7 9.13 -1.72 -14.82
N ARG A 8 8.25 -0.90 -15.40
CA ARG A 8 7.47 0.09 -14.67
C ARG A 8 6.48 -0.58 -13.71
N LYS A 9 5.74 -1.60 -14.17
CA LYS A 9 4.87 -2.42 -13.32
C LYS A 9 5.65 -3.04 -12.16
N ARG A 10 6.77 -3.71 -12.45
CA ARG A 10 7.59 -4.36 -11.42
C ARG A 10 8.08 -3.35 -10.38
N ARG A 11 8.54 -2.17 -10.78
CA ARG A 11 9.01 -1.12 -9.86
C ARG A 11 7.91 -0.64 -8.91
N ILE A 12 6.70 -0.43 -9.43
CA ILE A 12 5.55 0.04 -8.66
C ILE A 12 5.10 -1.02 -7.66
N TRP A 13 5.02 -2.28 -8.09
CA TRP A 13 4.73 -3.41 -7.21
C TRP A 13 5.77 -3.53 -6.08
N TRP A 14 7.07 -3.43 -6.42
CA TRP A 14 8.14 -3.47 -5.42
C TRP A 14 8.12 -2.32 -4.42
N LEU A 15 7.57 -1.16 -4.79
CA LEU A 15 7.45 -0.01 -3.90
C LEU A 15 6.24 -0.14 -2.97
N TYR A 16 5.07 -0.47 -3.51
CA TYR A 16 3.81 -0.41 -2.76
C TYR A 16 3.49 -1.69 -1.98
N VAL A 17 3.92 -2.86 -2.43
CA VAL A 17 3.72 -4.12 -1.68
C VAL A 17 4.30 -4.06 -0.27
N PRO A 18 5.57 -3.68 -0.03
CA PRO A 18 6.10 -3.61 1.33
C PRO A 18 5.38 -2.55 2.18
N ILE A 19 4.95 -1.44 1.58
CA ILE A 19 4.17 -0.39 2.27
C ILE A 19 2.82 -0.96 2.74
N ILE A 20 2.12 -1.70 1.88
CA ILE A 20 0.84 -2.34 2.23
C ILE A 20 1.05 -3.35 3.36
N VAL A 21 2.10 -4.19 3.29
CA VAL A 21 2.39 -5.18 4.33
C VAL A 21 2.63 -4.52 5.68
N VAL A 22 3.47 -3.48 5.75
CA VAL A 22 3.75 -2.75 6.98
C VAL A 22 2.49 -2.06 7.51
N ALA A 23 1.69 -1.48 6.63
CA ALA A 23 0.42 -0.87 6.99
C ALA A 23 -0.55 -1.90 7.59
N THR A 24 -0.72 -3.07 6.97
CA THR A 24 -1.57 -4.13 7.50
C THR A 24 -1.11 -4.61 8.87
N ILE A 25 0.19 -4.80 9.09
CA ILE A 25 0.73 -5.16 10.41
C ILE A 25 0.43 -4.07 11.44
N THR A 26 0.66 -2.80 11.07
CA THR A 26 0.38 -1.64 11.92
C THR A 26 -1.10 -1.56 12.31
N TYR A 27 -2.00 -1.89 11.37
CA TYR A 27 -3.43 -1.96 11.63
C TYR A 27 -3.79 -3.04 12.66
N PHE A 28 -3.28 -4.26 12.50
CA PHE A 28 -3.55 -5.35 13.45
C PHE A 28 -2.96 -5.09 14.84
N LEU A 29 -1.77 -4.49 14.92
CA LEU A 29 -1.20 -4.06 16.19
C LEU A 29 -2.07 -2.97 16.83
N SER A 30 -2.50 -2.00 16.03
CA SER A 30 -3.34 -0.90 16.49
C SER A 30 -4.69 -1.36 17.04
N PHE A 31 -5.29 -2.38 16.42
CA PHE A 31 -6.55 -2.98 16.85
C PHE A 31 -6.49 -3.60 18.25
N ASN A 32 -5.31 -4.04 18.70
CA ASN A 32 -5.12 -4.67 20.01
C ASN A 32 -4.85 -3.66 21.14
N HIS A 33 -4.77 -2.37 20.84
CA HIS A 33 -4.39 -1.33 21.80
C HIS A 33 -5.39 -0.16 21.82
N THR A 34 -5.28 0.71 22.83
CA THR A 34 -6.23 1.77 23.20
C THR A 34 -6.49 2.83 22.10
N LEU A 35 -7.50 3.68 22.31
CA LEU A 35 -8.07 4.66 21.37
C LEU A 35 -7.08 5.49 20.53
N THR A 36 -5.88 5.80 21.03
CA THR A 36 -4.83 6.52 20.29
C THR A 36 -4.22 5.69 19.16
N LEU A 37 -4.17 4.36 19.32
CA LEU A 37 -3.72 3.44 18.29
C LEU A 37 -4.81 3.16 17.25
N ASN A 38 -6.10 3.31 17.57
CA ASN A 38 -7.17 3.26 16.55
C ASN A 38 -6.99 4.32 15.44
N GLY A 39 -6.50 5.52 15.78
CA GLY A 39 -6.14 6.53 14.79
C GLY A 39 -4.98 6.10 13.90
N LEU A 40 -3.98 5.42 14.48
CA LEU A 40 -2.85 4.84 13.75
C LEU A 40 -3.29 3.69 12.82
N GLY A 41 -4.25 2.87 13.28
CA GLY A 41 -4.88 1.82 12.47
C GLY A 41 -5.66 2.41 11.30
N LEU A 42 -6.41 3.49 11.51
CA LEU A 42 -7.11 4.22 10.45
C LEU A 42 -6.13 4.77 9.40
N LEU A 43 -5.02 5.39 9.84
CA LEU A 43 -3.97 5.86 8.94
C LEU A 43 -3.33 4.71 8.15
N ALA A 44 -3.06 3.59 8.81
CA ALA A 44 -2.55 2.38 8.16
C ALA A 44 -3.51 1.86 7.08
N MET A 45 -4.83 1.83 7.33
CA MET A 45 -5.81 1.44 6.30
C MET A 45 -5.77 2.40 5.10
N ILE A 46 -5.72 3.71 5.32
CA ILE A 46 -5.66 4.70 4.23
C ILE A 46 -4.40 4.49 3.37
N VAL A 47 -3.25 4.24 4.01
CA VAL A 47 -1.99 3.98 3.30
C VAL A 47 -2.06 2.69 2.49
N ALA A 48 -2.61 1.62 3.06
CA ALA A 48 -2.80 0.35 2.35
C ALA A 48 -3.74 0.51 1.13
N PHE A 49 -4.86 1.21 1.31
CA PHE A 49 -5.79 1.51 0.22
C PHE A 49 -5.17 2.39 -0.87
N GLY A 50 -4.41 3.42 -0.49
CA GLY A 50 -3.69 4.27 -1.44
C GLY A 50 -2.67 3.49 -2.28
N GLY A 51 -1.90 2.62 -1.63
CA GLY A 51 -0.96 1.73 -2.32
C GLY A 51 -1.65 0.75 -3.27
N LEU A 52 -2.78 0.17 -2.85
CA LEU A 52 -3.57 -0.73 -3.68
C LEU A 52 -4.16 0.00 -4.90
N ALA A 53 -4.71 1.19 -4.70
CA ALA A 53 -5.26 2.02 -5.78
C ALA A 53 -4.17 2.42 -6.79
N ALA A 54 -2.96 2.75 -6.32
CA ALA A 54 -1.83 3.04 -7.19
C ALA A 54 -1.43 1.83 -8.05
N ILE A 55 -1.37 0.63 -7.45
CA ILE A 55 -1.11 -0.62 -8.17
C ILE A 55 -2.20 -0.90 -9.21
N VAL A 56 -3.47 -0.75 -8.85
CA VAL A 56 -4.62 -1.02 -9.75
C VAL A 56 -4.64 -0.02 -10.91
N LYS A 57 -4.44 1.27 -10.65
CA LYS A 57 -4.38 2.31 -11.69
C LYS A 57 -3.28 2.03 -12.71
N GLU A 58 -2.10 1.63 -12.23
CA GLU A 58 -0.96 1.24 -13.08
C GLU A 58 -1.16 -0.11 -13.77
N GLY A 59 -2.04 -0.95 -13.22
CA GLY A 59 -2.53 -2.17 -13.85
C GLY A 59 -3.48 -1.93 -15.02
N SER A 60 -4.35 -0.92 -14.91
CA SER A 60 -5.45 -0.61 -15.84
C SER A 60 -5.10 0.39 -16.95
N THR A 61 -3.95 1.05 -16.88
CA THR A 61 -3.48 2.04 -17.87
C THR A 61 -2.64 1.43 -19.00
N LEU A 62 -2.72 0.11 -19.17
CA LEU A 62 -2.11 -0.71 -20.22
C LEU A 62 -3.21 -1.42 -21.00
#